data_AF-A0A3N4N6M0-F1
#
_entry.id   AF-A0A3N4N6M0-F1
#
_cell.length_a   1.000
_cell.length_b   1.000
_cell.length_c   1.000
_cell.angle_alpha   90.00
_cell.angle_beta   90.00
_cell.angle_gamma   90.00
#
_symmetry.space_group_name_H-M   'P 1'
#
loop_
_entity.id
_entity.type
_entity.pdbx_description
1 polymer ?
#
loop_
_entity_poly.entity_id
_entity_poly.type
_entity_poly.pdbx_seq_one_letter_code
_entity_poly.pdbx_strand_id
1 'polypeptide(L)'
;MFNYEIGGNERKVDASEAFVDISPNKTLFVQQLTDNDPVKPEIVEDLKTEDDVFRHFKPNVGVSFENNNGSTKDETLRFDHLGDFSVKSMVQQSDTLRNLKVESDMYLNIIRQLKTNKTLKATLENPDTRQAFAAALENLAKELQQHT
;
A
#
# COMPACT_ATOMS: atom_id res chain seq x y z
N MET A 1 3.91 -82.96 20.81
CA MET A 1 5.18 -82.22 20.70
C MET A 1 4.80 -80.78 20.38
N PHE A 2 5.19 -79.84 21.24
CA PHE A 2 4.77 -78.43 21.16
C PHE A 2 5.46 -77.74 19.96
N ASN A 3 4.68 -77.12 19.07
CA ASN A 3 5.22 -76.21 18.06
C ASN A 3 5.34 -74.83 18.70
N TYR A 4 6.58 -74.40 18.92
CA TYR A 4 6.93 -73.08 19.42
C TYR A 4 7.19 -72.18 18.21
N GLU A 5 6.20 -71.39 17.80
CA GLU A 5 6.41 -70.30 16.84
C GLU A 5 6.84 -69.05 17.61
N ILE A 6 8.14 -68.77 17.59
CA ILE A 6 8.70 -67.45 17.90
C ILE A 6 8.72 -66.68 16.58
N GLY A 7 8.09 -65.50 16.51
CA GLY A 7 8.46 -64.57 15.45
C GLY A 7 7.47 -63.46 15.15
N GLY A 8 7.63 -62.33 15.86
CA GLY A 8 7.41 -60.96 15.38
C GLY A 8 6.09 -60.60 14.68
N ASN A 9 5.25 -59.81 15.35
CA ASN A 9 4.24 -59.02 14.64
C ASN A 9 4.95 -57.88 13.88
N GLU A 10 4.91 -57.91 12.55
CA GLU A 10 5.17 -56.71 11.75
C GLU A 10 4.09 -55.67 12.09
N ARG A 11 4.49 -54.58 12.75
CA ARG A 11 3.65 -53.38 12.77
C ARG A 11 3.77 -52.73 11.40
N LYS A 12 2.68 -52.70 10.65
CA LYS A 12 2.55 -51.81 9.49
C LYS A 12 2.81 -50.40 9.99
N VAL A 13 3.87 -49.78 9.48
CA VAL A 13 4.09 -48.36 9.65
C VAL A 13 2.97 -47.69 8.88
N ASP A 14 1.96 -47.20 9.59
CA ASP A 14 0.97 -46.32 8.98
C ASP A 14 1.75 -45.12 8.46
N ALA A 15 1.91 -45.04 7.14
CA ALA A 15 2.31 -43.84 6.43
C ALA A 15 1.16 -42.83 6.43
N SER A 16 0.51 -42.68 7.57
CA SER A 16 -0.26 -41.49 7.87
C SER A 16 0.80 -40.47 8.26
N GLU A 17 1.04 -39.49 7.39
CA GLU A 17 1.48 -38.18 7.82
C GLU A 17 0.37 -37.60 8.72
N ALA A 18 0.16 -38.22 9.89
CA ALA A 18 -0.63 -37.64 10.93
C ALA A 18 0.09 -36.34 11.27
N PHE A 19 -0.60 -35.21 11.10
CA PHE A 19 -0.14 -33.92 11.58
C PHE A 19 0.50 -34.15 12.95
N VAL A 20 1.81 -33.95 13.02
CA VAL A 20 2.54 -34.03 14.28
C VAL A 20 1.76 -33.14 15.23
N ASP A 21 1.22 -33.75 16.28
CA ASP A 21 0.34 -33.12 17.25
C ASP A 21 0.95 -31.77 17.64
N ILE A 22 0.38 -30.68 17.12
CA ILE A 22 0.90 -29.35 17.39
C ILE A 22 0.72 -29.19 18.88
N SER A 23 1.84 -29.01 19.62
CA SER A 23 1.78 -28.82 21.06
C SER A 23 0.66 -27.85 21.38
N PRO A 24 -0.22 -28.12 22.37
CA PRO A 24 -1.43 -27.31 22.60
C PRO A 24 -1.13 -25.82 22.90
N ASN A 25 0.14 -25.47 23.10
CA ASN A 25 0.64 -24.11 23.31
C ASN A 25 1.28 -23.49 22.05
N LYS A 26 1.15 -24.11 20.87
CA LYS A 26 1.64 -23.58 19.59
C LYS A 26 0.45 -23.30 18.68
N THR A 27 0.47 -22.14 18.03
CA THR A 27 -0.51 -21.74 17.01
C THR A 27 0.17 -21.77 15.65
N LEU A 28 -0.46 -22.43 14.68
CA LEU A 28 -0.05 -22.37 13.28
C LEU A 28 -0.91 -21.33 12.56
N PHE A 29 -0.26 -20.35 11.93
CA PHE A 29 -0.92 -19.33 11.12
C PHE A 29 -0.49 -19.51 9.66
N VAL A 30 -1.45 -19.79 8.76
CA VAL A 30 -1.19 -20.01 7.34
C VAL A 30 -1.96 -18.98 6.54
N GLN A 31 -1.23 -18.05 5.93
CA GLN A 31 -1.80 -16.97 5.12
C GLN A 31 -0.75 -16.49 4.11
N GLN A 32 -1.20 -16.00 2.96
CA GLN A 32 -0.34 -15.24 2.04
C GLN A 32 -0.07 -13.86 2.65
N LEU A 33 1.17 -13.63 3.11
CA LEU A 33 1.59 -12.39 3.77
C LEU A 33 2.36 -11.44 2.84
N THR A 34 2.67 -11.88 1.62
CA THR A 34 3.38 -11.12 0.58
C THR A 34 2.67 -11.28 -0.76
N ASP A 35 2.85 -10.31 -1.65
CA ASP A 35 2.23 -10.31 -2.99
C ASP A 35 2.63 -11.53 -3.83
N ASN A 36 3.89 -11.96 -3.70
CA ASN A 36 4.43 -13.13 -4.40
C ASN A 36 4.54 -14.34 -3.46
N ASP A 37 4.23 -15.52 -4.00
CA ASP A 37 4.43 -16.78 -3.30
C ASP A 37 5.94 -17.10 -3.16
N PRO A 38 6.35 -17.67 -2.02
CA PRO A 38 7.73 -18.12 -1.87
C PRO A 38 7.97 -19.32 -2.79
N VAL A 39 9.19 -19.41 -3.34
CA VAL A 39 9.61 -20.52 -4.23
C VAL A 39 9.48 -21.89 -3.54
N LYS A 40 9.59 -21.91 -2.20
CA LYS A 40 9.37 -23.08 -1.36
C LYS A 40 8.53 -22.67 -0.16
N PRO A 41 7.57 -23.52 0.29
CA PRO A 41 6.88 -23.31 1.55
C PRO A 41 7.89 -23.15 2.69
N GLU A 42 7.74 -22.08 3.46
CA GLU A 42 8.57 -21.78 4.62
C GLU A 42 7.73 -21.93 5.88
N ILE A 43 8.25 -22.64 6.88
CA ILE A 43 7.70 -22.65 8.23
C ILE A 43 8.56 -21.71 9.06
N VAL A 44 7.98 -20.59 9.46
CA VAL A 44 8.66 -19.58 10.27
C VAL A 44 8.20 -19.74 11.71
N GLU A 45 9.14 -19.95 12.63
CA GLU A 45 8.89 -20.00 14.07
C GLU A 45 9.38 -18.72 14.75
N ASP A 46 9.04 -18.56 16.04
CA ASP A 46 9.50 -17.46 16.91
C ASP A 46 9.09 -16.03 16.52
N LEU A 47 8.13 -15.85 15.61
CA LEU A 47 7.47 -14.55 15.38
C LEU A 47 6.47 -14.28 16.51
N LYS A 48 6.80 -13.33 17.40
CA LYS A 48 6.00 -13.06 18.61
C LYS A 48 5.17 -11.78 18.53
N THR A 49 5.56 -10.86 17.68
CA THR A 49 4.91 -9.55 17.52
C THR A 49 4.59 -9.28 16.06
N GLU A 50 3.66 -8.37 15.80
CA GLU A 50 3.35 -7.90 14.44
C GLU A 50 4.60 -7.30 13.77
N ASP A 51 5.42 -6.56 14.51
CA ASP A 51 6.66 -5.99 14.00
C ASP A 51 7.66 -7.07 13.55
N ASP A 52 7.71 -8.22 14.23
CA ASP A 52 8.56 -9.34 13.82
C ASP A 52 8.07 -9.94 12.49
N VAL A 53 6.75 -10.02 12.29
CA VAL A 53 6.14 -10.44 11.03
C VAL A 53 6.52 -9.48 9.90
N PHE A 54 6.34 -8.17 10.09
CA PHE A 54 6.71 -7.18 9.06
C PHE A 54 8.21 -7.18 8.75
N ARG A 55 9.06 -7.28 9.78
CA ARG A 55 10.53 -7.32 9.60
C ARG A 55 10.97 -8.56 8.82
N HIS A 56 10.28 -9.69 9.01
CA HIS A 56 10.58 -10.93 8.30
C HIS A 56 10.06 -10.90 6.85
N PHE A 57 8.76 -10.67 6.67
CA PHE A 57 8.11 -10.81 5.36
C PHE A 57 8.27 -9.59 4.44
N LYS A 58 8.54 -8.40 4.99
CA LYS A 58 8.81 -7.14 4.25
C LYS A 58 7.84 -6.91 3.07
N PRO A 59 6.53 -6.87 3.34
CA PRO A 59 5.53 -6.75 2.30
C PRO A 59 5.72 -5.47 1.49
N ASN A 60 5.58 -5.61 0.17
CA ASN A 60 5.64 -4.53 -0.79
C ASN A 60 4.74 -4.87 -1.98
N VAL A 61 4.27 -3.83 -2.68
CA VAL A 61 3.39 -3.98 -3.84
C VAL A 61 3.77 -2.98 -4.92
N GLY A 62 3.85 -3.45 -6.17
CA GLY A 62 4.01 -2.61 -7.34
C GLY A 62 2.66 -2.03 -7.76
N VAL A 63 2.59 -0.72 -7.92
CA VAL A 63 1.39 0.01 -8.32
C VAL A 63 1.70 0.87 -9.53
N SER A 64 0.88 0.74 -10.57
CA SER A 64 0.94 1.53 -11.79
C SER A 64 -0.08 2.66 -11.71
N PHE A 65 0.38 3.91 -11.59
CA PHE A 65 -0.49 5.09 -11.57
C PHE A 65 -0.67 5.63 -12.99
N GLU A 66 -1.92 5.89 -13.39
CA GLU A 66 -2.23 6.57 -14.65
C GLU A 66 -2.32 8.08 -14.44
N ASN A 67 -1.58 8.84 -15.24
CA ASN A 67 -1.61 10.30 -15.25
C ASN A 67 -2.65 10.82 -16.25
N ASN A 68 -3.02 12.10 -16.10
CA ASN A 68 -4.00 12.78 -16.97
C ASN A 68 -3.64 12.80 -18.47
N ASN A 69 -2.37 12.55 -18.82
CA ASN A 69 -1.88 12.47 -20.20
C ASN A 69 -1.89 11.03 -20.76
N GLY A 70 -2.44 10.06 -20.01
CA GLY A 70 -2.45 8.63 -20.36
C GLY A 70 -1.11 7.92 -20.15
N SER A 71 -0.11 8.60 -19.58
CA SER A 71 1.15 7.93 -19.21
C SER A 71 1.01 7.17 -17.89
N THR A 72 1.66 6.02 -17.81
CA THR A 72 1.71 5.21 -16.59
C THR A 72 3.02 5.46 -15.86
N LYS A 73 2.95 5.61 -14.53
CA LYS A 73 4.12 5.68 -13.66
C LYS A 73 4.04 4.56 -12.63
N ASP A 74 5.00 3.65 -12.71
CA ASP A 74 5.11 2.53 -11.77
C ASP A 74 5.88 2.96 -10.52
N GLU A 75 5.33 2.65 -9.36
CA GLU A 75 5.95 2.88 -8.07
C GLU A 75 5.76 1.65 -7.17
N THR A 76 6.68 1.43 -6.24
CA THR A 76 6.58 0.33 -5.28
C THR A 76 6.32 0.89 -3.89
N LEU A 77 5.18 0.50 -3.30
CA LEU A 77 4.84 0.83 -1.92
C LEU A 77 5.40 -0.25 -0.99
N ARG A 78 5.92 0.16 0.16
CA ARG A 78 6.50 -0.75 1.17
C ARG A 78 5.80 -0.56 2.50
N PHE A 79 5.64 -1.66 3.22
CA PHE A 79 4.96 -1.66 4.51
C PHE A 79 5.88 -2.29 5.56
N ASP A 80 6.36 -1.45 6.48
CA ASP A 80 7.24 -1.85 7.57
C ASP A 80 6.46 -2.04 8.88
N HIS A 81 5.24 -1.49 8.98
CA HIS A 81 4.32 -1.69 10.09
C HIS A 81 2.85 -1.40 9.68
N LEU A 82 1.89 -1.72 10.56
CA LEU A 82 0.46 -1.47 10.30
C LEU A 82 0.10 -0.02 9.94
N GLY A 83 0.84 0.97 10.44
CA GLY A 83 0.61 2.38 10.13
C GLY A 83 0.83 2.76 8.67
N ASP A 84 1.56 1.94 7.91
CA ASP A 84 1.90 2.22 6.51
C ASP A 84 0.72 2.00 5.55
N PHE A 85 -0.28 1.24 5.98
CA PHE A 85 -1.54 1.06 5.25
C PHE A 85 -2.47 2.26 5.34
N SER A 86 -2.12 3.30 6.12
CA SER A 86 -2.88 4.53 6.15
C SER A 86 -2.71 5.34 4.87
N VAL A 87 -3.77 6.00 4.42
CA VAL A 87 -3.74 6.89 3.24
C VAL A 87 -2.60 7.92 3.35
N LYS A 88 -2.39 8.47 4.55
CA LYS A 88 -1.33 9.44 4.81
C LYS A 88 0.05 8.86 4.52
N SER A 89 0.34 7.67 5.05
CA SER A 89 1.64 7.01 4.84
C SER A 89 1.84 6.64 3.37
N MET A 90 0.82 6.08 2.70
CA MET A 90 0.90 5.76 1.27
C MET A 90 1.17 7.00 0.41
N VAL A 91 0.50 8.13 0.70
CA VAL A 91 0.74 9.42 0.02
C VAL A 91 2.15 9.96 0.30
N GLN A 92 2.72 9.71 1.48
CA GLN A 92 4.08 10.13 1.82
C GLN A 92 5.16 9.27 1.15
N GLN A 93 4.86 8.02 0.79
CA GLN A 93 5.78 7.14 0.08
C GLN A 93 5.79 7.37 -1.43
N SER A 94 4.66 7.82 -2.01
CA SER A 94 4.48 7.99 -3.45
C SER A 94 4.56 9.45 -3.87
N ASP A 95 5.48 9.78 -4.77
CA ASP A 95 5.59 11.14 -5.30
C ASP A 95 4.38 11.51 -6.16
N THR A 96 3.82 10.54 -6.89
CA THR A 96 2.60 10.75 -7.68
C THR A 96 1.42 11.12 -6.79
N LEU A 97 1.18 10.34 -5.73
CA LEU A 97 0.09 10.63 -4.80
C LEU A 97 0.32 11.91 -4.01
N ARG A 98 1.57 12.23 -3.66
CA ARG A 98 1.93 13.47 -2.97
C ARG A 98 1.60 14.69 -3.84
N ASN A 99 1.98 14.66 -5.11
CA ASN A 99 1.69 15.74 -6.06
C ASN A 99 0.18 15.89 -6.29
N LEU A 100 -0.54 14.78 -6.48
CA LEU A 100 -1.99 14.77 -6.62
C LEU A 100 -2.68 15.35 -5.37
N LYS A 101 -2.17 15.03 -4.18
CA LYS A 101 -2.70 15.57 -2.92
C LYS A 101 -2.51 17.07 -2.81
N VAL A 102 -1.32 17.58 -3.18
CA VAL A 102 -1.04 19.03 -3.21
C VAL A 102 -1.98 19.73 -4.18
N GLU A 103 -2.16 19.19 -5.39
CA GLU A 103 -3.07 19.75 -6.39
C GLU A 103 -4.53 19.76 -5.89
N SER A 104 -4.99 18.64 -5.31
CA SER A 104 -6.33 18.54 -4.73
C SER A 104 -6.56 19.56 -3.61
N ASP A 105 -5.61 19.71 -2.69
CA ASP A 105 -5.71 20.66 -1.59
C ASP A 105 -5.69 22.12 -2.09
N MET A 106 -4.92 22.40 -3.13
CA MET A 106 -4.93 23.70 -3.79
C MET A 106 -6.32 24.00 -4.39
N TYR A 107 -6.91 23.05 -5.14
CA TYR A 107 -8.25 23.24 -5.71
C TYR A 107 -9.32 23.45 -4.64
N LEU A 108 -9.29 22.67 -3.56
CA LEU A 108 -10.23 22.85 -2.45
C LEU A 108 -10.09 24.22 -1.79
N ASN A 109 -8.86 24.71 -1.64
CA ASN A 109 -8.60 26.05 -1.13
C ASN A 109 -9.12 27.14 -2.08
N ILE A 110 -8.91 27.00 -3.38
CA ILE A 110 -9.45 27.92 -4.39
C ILE A 110 -10.98 27.93 -4.30
N ILE A 111 -11.63 26.77 -4.34
CA ILE A 111 -13.10 26.65 -4.25
C ILE A 111 -13.63 27.31 -2.97
N ARG A 112 -12.95 27.11 -1.83
CA ARG A 112 -13.32 27.75 -0.58
C ARG A 112 -13.26 29.28 -0.70
N GLN A 113 -12.17 29.83 -1.23
CA GLN A 113 -12.01 31.27 -1.43
C GLN A 113 -13.07 31.85 -2.37
N LEU A 114 -13.39 31.13 -3.45
CA LEU A 114 -14.45 31.52 -4.40
C LEU A 114 -15.84 31.56 -3.74
N LYS A 115 -16.11 30.64 -2.81
CA LYS A 115 -17.38 30.62 -2.07
C LYS A 115 -17.47 31.72 -1.02
N THR A 116 -16.37 32.00 -0.31
CA THR A 116 -16.40 32.94 0.82
C THR A 116 -16.19 34.40 0.41
N ASN A 117 -15.51 34.66 -0.70
CA ASN A 117 -15.20 36.02 -1.14
C ASN A 117 -16.18 36.50 -2.23
N LYS A 118 -17.15 37.32 -1.81
CA LYS A 118 -18.18 37.89 -2.70
C LYS A 118 -17.59 38.74 -3.83
N THR A 119 -16.48 39.43 -3.58
CA THR A 119 -15.79 40.26 -4.59
C THR A 119 -15.17 39.39 -5.66
N LEU A 120 -14.38 38.38 -5.27
CA LEU A 120 -13.81 37.39 -6.22
C LEU A 120 -14.91 36.72 -7.04
N LYS A 121 -16.02 36.34 -6.41
CA LYS A 121 -17.17 35.75 -7.10
C LYS A 121 -17.76 36.70 -8.15
N ALA A 122 -18.02 37.96 -7.79
CA ALA A 122 -18.55 38.96 -8.71
C ALA A 122 -17.57 39.29 -9.86
N THR A 123 -16.27 39.37 -9.57
CA THR A 123 -15.20 39.54 -10.57
C THR A 123 -15.12 38.35 -11.53
N LEU A 124 -15.42 37.14 -11.07
CA LEU A 124 -15.45 35.97 -11.93
C LEU A 124 -16.78 35.81 -12.67
N GLU A 125 -17.90 36.32 -12.17
CA GLU A 125 -19.20 36.26 -12.88
C GLU A 125 -19.21 37.12 -14.15
N ASN A 126 -18.51 38.26 -14.15
CA ASN A 126 -18.37 39.12 -15.33
C ASN A 126 -17.28 38.58 -16.30
N PRO A 127 -17.59 38.36 -17.60
CA PRO A 127 -16.66 37.82 -18.59
C PRO A 127 -15.36 38.63 -18.75
N ASP A 128 -15.46 39.95 -18.77
CA ASP A 128 -14.32 40.85 -19.04
C ASP A 128 -13.32 40.81 -17.88
N THR A 129 -13.83 40.86 -16.64
CA THR A 129 -12.99 40.83 -15.44
C THR A 129 -12.43 39.44 -15.15
N ARG A 130 -13.14 38.37 -15.53
CA ARG A 130 -12.62 37.00 -15.48
C ARG A 130 -11.43 36.84 -16.43
N GLN A 131 -11.54 37.36 -17.65
CA GLN A 131 -10.47 37.26 -18.64
C GLN A 131 -9.24 38.08 -18.24
N ALA A 132 -9.45 39.28 -17.70
CA ALA A 132 -8.36 40.10 -17.14
C ALA A 132 -7.66 39.40 -15.96
N PHE A 133 -8.42 38.75 -15.08
CA PHE A 133 -7.87 38.01 -13.94
C PHE A 133 -7.09 36.76 -14.38
N ALA A 134 -7.61 36.00 -15.35
CA ALA A 134 -6.90 34.86 -15.94
C ALA A 134 -5.58 35.29 -16.61
N ALA A 135 -5.59 36.36 -17.39
CA ALA A 135 -4.40 36.91 -18.02
C ALA A 135 -3.35 37.37 -16.99
N ALA A 136 -3.78 37.98 -15.88
CA ALA A 136 -2.88 38.36 -14.80
C ALA A 136 -2.22 37.14 -14.13
N LEU A 137 -2.98 36.07 -13.91
CA LEU A 137 -2.45 34.81 -13.37
C LEU A 137 -1.48 34.12 -14.34
N GLU A 138 -1.78 34.10 -15.64
CA GLU A 138 -0.86 33.56 -16.65
C GLU A 138 0.45 34.34 -16.73
N ASN A 139 0.39 35.67 -16.65
CA ASN A 139 1.59 36.51 -16.62
C ASN A 139 2.41 36.25 -15.36
N LEU A 140 1.78 36.15 -14.19
CA LEU A 140 2.48 35.80 -12.94
C LEU A 140 3.12 34.41 -13.02
N ALA A 141 2.43 33.43 -13.58
CA ALA A 141 2.96 32.08 -13.77
C ALA A 141 4.19 32.09 -14.70
N LYS A 142 4.15 32.86 -15.78
CA LYS A 142 5.30 33.04 -16.69
C LYS A 142 6.48 33.70 -15.98
N GLU A 143 6.24 34.73 -15.18
CA GLU A 143 7.29 35.40 -14.40
C GLU A 143 7.98 34.42 -13.43
N LEU A 144 7.21 33.58 -12.73
CA LEU A 144 7.74 32.58 -11.81
C LEU A 144 8.56 31.49 -12.52
N GLN A 145 8.16 31.10 -13.73
CA GLN A 145 8.89 30.13 -14.57
C GLN A 145 10.17 30.72 -15.18
N GLN A 146 10.23 32.03 -15.40
CA GLN A 146 11.43 32.71 -15.90
C GLN A 146 12.47 32.96 -14.80
N HIS A 147 12.06 32.89 -13.53
CA HIS A 147 12.90 33.15 -12.35
C HIS A 147 13.26 31.89 -11.55
N THR A 148 12.98 30.70 -12.08
CA THR A 148 13.43 29.40 -11.55
C THR A 148 14.33 28.72 -12.58
#